data_AF-A0A1Y3GGR1-F1
#
_entry.id   AF-A0A1Y3GGR1-F1
#
_cell.length_a   1.000
_cell.length_b   1.000
_cell.length_c   1.000
_cell.angle_alpha   90.00
_cell.angle_beta   90.00
_cell.angle_gamma   90.00
#
_symmetry.space_group_name_H-M   'P 1'
#
loop_
_entity.id
_entity.type
_entity.pdbx_description
1 polymer ?
#
loop_
_entity_poly.entity_id
_entity_poly.type
_entity_poly.pdbx_seq_one_letter_code
_entity_poly.pdbx_strand_id
1 'polypeptide(L)'
;MEDDELLVIPDKTRIEERLIVTESDIVIGSNTDLQYGIKTPGSLQTGERVDIAEDVHADGDVEIGLWSIIDGNLIVGEDAYIGERCKINGKLLVEQNLDIGNDVDIEEGFEANGWITIRNPIPLFMYFLLLFSNILRRSETEEIEEILEDMFEEEIPENALIIPRGINFGSEIDAPGNAVIGKQCRFIGNLRAKDVKIDRNTTFFGSIKSKGNVKLEKGTIVHGDIKSQRKVELKKDSTVMGNINADIVLIHDEAHTNGTIHAKKGVQIIPDKKKIPKTKPNDGSGIKTQEIPNLSLLTPKEDDSSTEKNKKNNGEKNGH
;
A
#
# COMPACT_ATOMS: atom_id res chain seq x y z
N MET A 1 -10.52 6.97 -6.54
CA MET A 1 -9.65 7.84 -7.35
C MET A 1 -8.57 8.54 -6.50
N GLU A 2 -7.95 7.85 -5.54
CA GLU A 2 -6.59 8.22 -5.06
C GLU A 2 -5.70 6.96 -4.92
N ASP A 3 -6.16 5.81 -5.42
CA ASP A 3 -5.57 4.48 -5.24
C ASP A 3 -4.83 3.99 -6.51
N ASP A 4 -5.14 4.56 -7.67
CA ASP A 4 -4.57 4.27 -9.00
C ASP A 4 -3.03 4.44 -9.09
N GLU A 5 -2.41 5.08 -8.10
CA GLU A 5 -0.95 5.31 -7.98
C GLU A 5 -0.28 4.49 -6.84
N LEU A 6 -0.99 3.54 -6.23
CA LEU A 6 -0.49 2.73 -5.10
C LEU A 6 0.30 1.50 -5.59
N LEU A 7 1.59 1.45 -5.26
CA LEU A 7 2.40 0.24 -5.38
C LEU A 7 2.17 -0.67 -4.18
N VAL A 8 1.65 -1.88 -4.40
CA VAL A 8 1.45 -2.90 -3.36
C VAL A 8 2.34 -4.10 -3.65
N ILE A 9 3.33 -4.32 -2.79
CA ILE A 9 4.15 -5.54 -2.79
C ILE A 9 3.59 -6.45 -1.68
N PRO A 10 2.99 -7.62 -2.00
CA PRO A 10 2.29 -8.45 -1.02
C PRO A 10 3.27 -9.19 -0.10
N ASP A 11 2.73 -9.82 0.95
CA ASP A 11 3.52 -10.56 1.94
C ASP A 11 4.44 -11.61 1.26
N LYS A 12 5.64 -11.81 1.82
CA LYS A 12 6.70 -12.74 1.39
C LYS A 12 7.31 -12.50 -0.01
N THR A 13 6.90 -11.47 -0.74
CA THR A 13 7.48 -11.17 -2.06
C THR A 13 9.00 -10.98 -2.01
N ARG A 14 9.69 -11.54 -3.00
CA ARG A 14 11.12 -11.34 -3.26
C ARG A 14 11.28 -10.55 -4.55
N ILE A 15 11.78 -9.32 -4.44
CA ILE A 15 12.24 -8.51 -5.57
C ILE A 15 13.77 -8.61 -5.56
N GLU A 16 14.31 -9.27 -6.58
CA GLU A 16 15.75 -9.44 -6.77
C GLU A 16 16.26 -8.48 -7.87
N GLU A 17 17.41 -8.72 -8.49
CA GLU A 17 17.97 -7.76 -9.47
C GLU A 17 17.27 -7.80 -10.83
N ARG A 18 16.74 -8.97 -11.24
CA ARG A 18 16.06 -9.20 -12.53
C ARG A 18 14.87 -10.17 -12.44
N LEU A 19 14.43 -10.51 -11.22
CA LEU A 19 13.35 -11.47 -11.00
C LEU A 19 12.44 -10.98 -9.86
N ILE A 20 11.13 -11.04 -10.09
CA ILE A 20 10.10 -10.87 -9.05
C ILE A 20 9.49 -12.25 -8.76
N VAL A 21 9.54 -12.67 -7.50
CA VAL A 21 8.90 -13.91 -7.02
C VAL A 21 7.88 -13.56 -5.95
N THR A 22 6.63 -13.92 -6.17
CA THR A 22 5.52 -13.72 -5.23
C THR A 22 4.75 -15.03 -5.02
N GLU A 23 4.01 -15.14 -3.92
CA GLU A 23 3.06 -16.25 -3.68
C GLU A 23 1.62 -15.85 -4.06
N SER A 24 1.43 -14.74 -4.77
CA SER A 24 0.13 -14.09 -4.97
C SER A 24 -0.10 -13.72 -6.43
N ASP A 25 -1.37 -13.53 -6.76
CA ASP A 25 -1.80 -13.00 -8.06
C ASP A 25 -1.11 -11.67 -8.38
N ILE A 26 -0.89 -11.42 -9.67
CA ILE A 26 -0.18 -10.24 -10.15
C ILE A 26 -1.09 -9.46 -11.10
N VAL A 27 -1.28 -8.17 -10.81
CA VAL A 27 -2.08 -7.25 -11.61
C VAL A 27 -1.19 -6.09 -12.06
N ILE A 28 -1.00 -5.95 -13.38
CA ILE A 28 -0.11 -4.95 -13.99
C ILE A 28 -0.89 -4.02 -14.93
N GLY A 29 -0.92 -2.73 -14.63
CA GLY A 29 -1.79 -1.74 -15.29
C GLY A 29 -1.07 -0.61 -16.06
N SER A 30 -1.61 -0.28 -17.24
CA SER A 30 -1.12 0.62 -18.32
C SER A 30 -0.25 1.84 -17.95
N ASN A 31 0.84 2.19 -18.63
CA ASN A 31 1.57 1.54 -19.73
C ASN A 31 2.94 1.09 -19.19
N THR A 32 3.31 -0.16 -19.41
CA THR A 32 4.41 -0.81 -18.67
C THR A 32 5.45 -1.39 -19.62
N ASP A 33 6.70 -1.44 -19.16
CA ASP A 33 7.82 -2.19 -19.72
C ASP A 33 8.60 -2.75 -18.51
N LEU A 34 8.55 -4.07 -18.30
CA LEU A 34 9.08 -4.71 -17.09
C LEU A 34 10.35 -5.52 -17.40
N GLN A 35 11.49 -4.97 -17.01
CA GLN A 35 12.84 -5.53 -17.26
C GLN A 35 13.23 -6.71 -16.35
N TYR A 36 12.22 -7.42 -15.84
CA TYR A 36 12.31 -8.43 -14.81
C TYR A 36 11.51 -9.66 -15.24
N GLY A 37 12.08 -10.85 -15.07
CA GLY A 37 11.31 -12.09 -15.10
C GLY A 37 10.29 -12.12 -13.97
N ILE A 38 9.21 -12.86 -14.18
CA ILE A 38 8.10 -12.99 -13.24
C ILE A 38 7.91 -14.45 -12.87
N LYS A 39 7.83 -14.75 -11.58
CA LYS A 39 7.41 -16.06 -11.08
C LYS A 39 6.33 -15.95 -10.01
N THR A 40 5.17 -16.56 -10.28
CA THR A 40 4.08 -16.68 -9.31
C THR A 40 3.39 -18.06 -9.42
N PRO A 41 2.90 -18.65 -8.32
CA PRO A 41 1.98 -19.78 -8.39
C PRO A 41 0.52 -19.34 -8.60
N GLY A 42 0.23 -18.03 -8.54
CA GLY A 42 -1.09 -17.46 -8.79
C GLY A 42 -1.28 -17.06 -10.26
N SER A 43 -2.33 -16.29 -10.50
CA SER A 43 -2.67 -15.75 -11.82
C SER A 43 -1.83 -14.51 -12.20
N LEU A 44 -1.73 -14.22 -13.50
CA LEU A 44 -1.14 -13.00 -14.03
C LEU A 44 -2.11 -12.31 -14.99
N GLN A 45 -2.51 -11.09 -14.63
CA GLN A 45 -3.34 -10.21 -15.45
C GLN A 45 -2.50 -9.05 -15.99
N THR A 46 -2.40 -8.95 -17.32
CA THR A 46 -1.50 -8.02 -18.02
C THR A 46 -2.16 -7.35 -19.23
N GLY A 47 -2.78 -6.19 -18.97
CA GLY A 47 -3.34 -5.28 -19.97
C GLY A 47 -2.72 -3.88 -19.82
N GLU A 48 -1.64 -3.62 -20.55
CA GLU A 48 -0.79 -2.46 -20.30
C GLU A 48 -0.82 -1.45 -21.48
N ARG A 49 0.36 -1.17 -22.04
CA ARG A 49 0.65 -1.16 -23.47
C ARG A 49 2.01 -1.85 -23.68
N VAL A 50 2.03 -3.18 -23.85
CA VAL A 50 2.69 -4.11 -22.89
C VAL A 50 4.11 -4.39 -23.36
N ASP A 51 5.10 -4.55 -22.48
CA ASP A 51 6.37 -5.25 -22.76
C ASP A 51 6.99 -5.89 -21.49
N ILE A 52 7.50 -7.13 -21.54
CA ILE A 52 8.17 -7.82 -20.40
C ILE A 52 9.42 -8.59 -20.89
N ALA A 53 10.58 -8.40 -20.25
CA ALA A 53 11.88 -8.63 -20.90
C ALA A 53 12.71 -9.87 -20.44
N GLU A 54 12.11 -10.81 -19.70
CA GLU A 54 12.67 -12.16 -19.45
C GLU A 54 11.51 -13.17 -19.36
N ASP A 55 11.79 -14.40 -18.91
CA ASP A 55 10.77 -15.45 -18.75
C ASP A 55 9.66 -15.03 -17.77
N VAL A 56 8.43 -15.28 -18.20
CA VAL A 56 7.21 -15.15 -17.39
C VAL A 56 6.69 -16.54 -17.09
N HIS A 57 6.48 -16.84 -15.82
CA HIS A 57 6.00 -18.13 -15.37
C HIS A 57 4.95 -17.98 -14.28
N ALA A 58 3.72 -18.33 -14.64
CA ALA A 58 2.56 -18.39 -13.75
C ALA A 58 2.07 -19.83 -13.70
N ASP A 59 1.91 -20.41 -12.50
CA ASP A 59 1.29 -21.73 -12.38
C ASP A 59 -0.24 -21.68 -12.55
N GLY A 60 -0.87 -20.50 -12.37
CA GLY A 60 -2.30 -20.27 -12.61
C GLY A 60 -2.62 -19.63 -13.97
N ASP A 61 -3.84 -19.12 -14.10
CA ASP A 61 -4.34 -18.48 -15.33
C ASP A 61 -3.53 -17.23 -15.75
N VAL A 62 -3.42 -17.02 -17.07
CA VAL A 62 -2.72 -15.87 -17.66
C VAL A 62 -3.57 -15.16 -18.70
N GLU A 63 -3.71 -13.85 -18.57
CA GLU A 63 -4.39 -12.97 -19.53
C GLU A 63 -3.46 -11.86 -20.03
N ILE A 64 -3.17 -11.82 -21.35
CA ILE A 64 -2.27 -10.82 -21.95
C ILE A 64 -2.77 -10.19 -23.26
N GLY A 65 -3.07 -8.89 -23.19
CA GLY A 65 -3.38 -7.98 -24.31
C GLY A 65 -4.02 -6.72 -23.75
N LEU A 66 -3.50 -5.51 -23.91
CA LEU A 66 -3.02 -4.82 -25.12
C LEU A 66 -1.81 -3.93 -24.74
N TRP A 67 -0.69 -3.77 -25.47
CA TRP A 67 -0.32 -4.03 -26.88
C TRP A 67 1.09 -4.71 -26.93
N SER A 68 1.14 -6.03 -26.78
CA SER A 68 2.27 -6.75 -26.16
C SER A 68 3.47 -7.18 -26.99
N ILE A 69 4.67 -7.16 -26.40
CA ILE A 69 5.76 -8.12 -26.68
C ILE A 69 6.28 -8.77 -25.38
N ILE A 70 6.59 -10.07 -25.40
CA ILE A 70 7.36 -10.74 -24.33
C ILE A 70 8.68 -11.24 -24.92
N ASP A 71 9.79 -10.80 -24.34
CA ASP A 71 11.15 -11.05 -24.87
C ASP A 71 11.69 -12.44 -24.47
N GLY A 72 11.12 -13.04 -23.42
CA GLY A 72 11.42 -14.40 -22.95
C GLY A 72 10.34 -15.43 -23.30
N ASN A 73 10.34 -16.55 -22.58
CA ASN A 73 9.31 -17.57 -22.66
C ASN A 73 8.10 -17.20 -21.80
N LEU A 74 6.90 -17.54 -22.27
CA LEU A 74 5.66 -17.45 -21.48
C LEU A 74 5.21 -18.88 -21.12
N ILE A 75 5.22 -19.20 -19.83
CA ILE A 75 4.88 -20.52 -19.28
C ILE A 75 3.66 -20.38 -18.38
N VAL A 76 2.59 -21.09 -18.73
CA VAL A 76 1.26 -21.04 -18.09
C VAL A 76 0.85 -22.42 -17.60
N GLY A 77 0.56 -22.56 -16.30
CA GLY A 77 0.14 -23.82 -15.68
C GLY A 77 -1.35 -24.13 -15.74
N GLU A 78 -2.20 -23.12 -15.95
CA GLU A 78 -3.65 -23.28 -16.18
C GLU A 78 -4.04 -22.75 -17.57
N ASP A 79 -5.08 -21.93 -17.69
CA ASP A 79 -5.58 -21.44 -18.99
C ASP A 79 -4.88 -20.13 -19.41
N ALA A 80 -4.63 -19.99 -20.71
CA ALA A 80 -3.98 -18.83 -21.30
C ALA A 80 -4.90 -18.09 -22.28
N TYR A 81 -5.14 -16.82 -22.03
CA TYR A 81 -5.95 -15.91 -22.85
C TYR A 81 -5.05 -14.82 -23.44
N ILE A 82 -4.74 -14.88 -24.75
CA ILE A 82 -3.70 -14.05 -25.38
C ILE A 82 -4.27 -13.24 -26.57
N GLY A 83 -4.28 -11.91 -26.47
CA GLY A 83 -4.54 -10.99 -27.58
C GLY A 83 -5.33 -9.72 -27.18
N GLU A 84 -5.31 -8.62 -27.94
CA GLU A 84 -4.47 -8.27 -29.10
C GLU A 84 -3.26 -7.43 -28.65
N ARG A 85 -2.13 -7.26 -29.35
CA ARG A 85 -1.64 -7.83 -30.62
C ARG A 85 -0.24 -8.36 -30.27
N CYS A 86 -0.25 -9.50 -29.58
CA CYS A 86 0.87 -9.99 -28.78
C CYS A 86 1.98 -10.57 -29.66
N LYS A 87 3.24 -10.18 -29.43
CA LYS A 87 4.42 -10.86 -29.97
C LYS A 87 5.16 -11.61 -28.86
N ILE A 88 5.58 -12.84 -29.08
CA ILE A 88 6.40 -13.59 -28.11
C ILE A 88 7.69 -14.00 -28.81
N ASN A 89 8.83 -13.54 -28.30
CA ASN A 89 10.15 -13.81 -28.89
C ASN A 89 10.69 -15.19 -28.45
N GLY A 90 10.31 -15.65 -27.25
CA GLY A 90 10.55 -17.03 -26.81
C GLY A 90 9.41 -17.98 -27.19
N LYS A 91 9.23 -19.03 -26.38
CA LYS A 91 8.15 -20.02 -26.55
C LYS A 91 6.95 -19.69 -25.68
N LEU A 92 5.77 -20.08 -26.15
CA LEU A 92 4.55 -20.15 -25.36
C LEU A 92 4.28 -21.61 -24.97
N LEU A 93 4.25 -21.92 -23.67
CA LEU A 93 3.88 -23.23 -23.13
C LEU A 93 2.64 -23.09 -22.26
N VAL A 94 1.60 -23.86 -22.54
CA VAL A 94 0.32 -23.83 -21.83
C VAL A 94 -0.11 -25.25 -21.43
N GLU A 95 -0.21 -25.52 -20.13
CA GLU A 95 -0.56 -26.85 -19.62
C GLU A 95 -2.04 -27.20 -19.74
N GLN A 96 -2.93 -26.19 -19.88
CA GLN A 96 -4.35 -26.39 -20.18
C GLN A 96 -4.78 -25.69 -21.47
N ASN A 97 -5.84 -24.88 -21.46
CA ASN A 97 -6.47 -24.35 -22.67
C ASN A 97 -5.80 -23.05 -23.13
N LEU A 98 -5.69 -22.85 -24.44
CA LEU A 98 -5.08 -21.69 -25.06
C LEU A 98 -6.08 -20.99 -25.98
N ASP A 99 -6.53 -19.82 -25.56
CA ASP A 99 -7.43 -18.97 -26.33
C ASP A 99 -6.67 -17.79 -26.94
N ILE A 100 -6.57 -17.79 -28.27
CA ILE A 100 -5.79 -16.83 -29.06
C ILE A 100 -6.74 -15.83 -29.74
N GLY A 101 -6.51 -14.54 -29.47
CA GLY A 101 -7.22 -13.40 -30.06
C GLY A 101 -6.58 -12.87 -31.35
N ASN A 102 -6.75 -11.56 -31.59
CA ASN A 102 -6.28 -10.90 -32.82
C ASN A 102 -4.77 -10.61 -32.81
N ASP A 103 -4.17 -10.66 -34.01
CA ASP A 103 -2.79 -10.26 -34.33
C ASP A 103 -1.72 -10.79 -33.35
N VAL A 104 -1.65 -12.11 -33.17
CA VAL A 104 -0.64 -12.79 -32.34
C VAL A 104 0.49 -13.37 -33.19
N ASP A 105 1.75 -13.13 -32.80
CA ASP A 105 2.98 -13.62 -33.42
C ASP A 105 3.88 -14.31 -32.37
N ILE A 106 4.50 -15.45 -32.69
CA ILE A 106 5.28 -16.25 -31.74
C ILE A 106 6.50 -16.84 -32.46
N GLU A 107 7.71 -16.38 -32.11
CA GLU A 107 8.92 -16.69 -32.89
C GLU A 107 9.42 -18.13 -32.72
N GLU A 108 9.51 -18.66 -31.48
CA GLU A 108 9.94 -20.05 -31.24
C GLU A 108 8.78 -21.07 -31.25
N GLY A 109 7.56 -20.63 -31.55
CA GLY A 109 6.34 -21.43 -31.57
C GLY A 109 5.69 -21.66 -30.20
N PHE A 110 4.57 -22.39 -30.21
CA PHE A 110 3.75 -22.65 -29.03
C PHE A 110 3.40 -24.14 -28.86
N GLU A 111 3.22 -24.56 -27.62
CA GLU A 111 2.73 -25.89 -27.21
C GLU A 111 1.59 -25.71 -26.20
N ALA A 112 0.46 -26.37 -26.45
CA ALA A 112 -0.70 -26.36 -25.57
C ALA A 112 -1.25 -27.78 -25.41
N ASN A 113 -1.43 -28.23 -24.16
CA ASN A 113 -1.88 -29.57 -23.83
C ASN A 113 -3.43 -29.72 -23.83
N GLY A 114 -4.16 -28.62 -23.65
CA GLY A 114 -5.62 -28.56 -23.69
C GLY A 114 -6.19 -28.13 -25.06
N TRP A 115 -7.34 -27.45 -25.04
CA TRP A 115 -8.00 -26.98 -26.26
C TRP A 115 -7.40 -25.66 -26.75
N ILE A 116 -7.21 -25.54 -28.06
CA ILE A 116 -6.76 -24.28 -28.70
C ILE A 116 -7.95 -23.62 -29.40
N THR A 117 -8.41 -22.47 -28.93
CA THR A 117 -9.46 -21.68 -29.58
C THR A 117 -8.88 -20.43 -30.21
N ILE A 118 -8.98 -20.30 -31.54
CA ILE A 118 -8.59 -19.07 -32.24
C ILE A 118 -9.86 -18.24 -32.48
N ARG A 119 -9.93 -17.05 -31.88
CA ARG A 119 -11.11 -16.18 -31.85
C ARG A 119 -10.78 -14.83 -32.50
N ASN A 120 -11.63 -14.39 -33.42
CA ASN A 120 -11.64 -13.01 -33.90
C ASN A 120 -12.83 -12.29 -33.24
N PRO A 121 -12.66 -11.69 -32.05
CA PRO A 121 -13.74 -11.03 -31.32
C PRO A 121 -14.32 -9.86 -32.10
N ILE A 122 -15.62 -9.61 -31.93
CA ILE A 122 -16.28 -8.45 -32.52
C ILE A 122 -15.62 -7.17 -31.97
N PRO A 123 -15.20 -6.21 -32.82
CA PRO A 123 -14.49 -5.02 -32.35
C PRO A 123 -15.24 -4.26 -31.26
N LEU A 124 -14.54 -3.84 -30.19
CA LEU A 124 -15.14 -3.20 -29.01
C LEU A 124 -16.01 -1.97 -29.35
N PHE A 125 -15.68 -1.22 -30.40
CA PHE A 125 -16.50 -0.09 -30.86
C PHE A 125 -17.91 -0.50 -31.30
N MET A 126 -18.11 -1.74 -31.80
CA MET A 126 -19.43 -2.27 -32.13
C MET A 126 -20.27 -2.53 -30.87
N TYR A 127 -19.65 -2.94 -29.77
CA TYR A 127 -20.32 -3.05 -28.48
C TYR A 127 -20.80 -1.68 -28.00
N PHE A 128 -19.93 -0.65 -28.04
CA PHE A 128 -20.34 0.72 -27.73
C PHE A 128 -21.46 1.22 -28.66
N LEU A 129 -21.42 0.94 -29.96
CA LEU A 129 -22.50 1.29 -30.90
C LEU A 129 -23.83 0.61 -30.55
N LEU A 130 -23.81 -0.67 -30.16
CA LEU A 130 -25.00 -1.40 -29.73
C LEU A 130 -25.53 -0.87 -28.39
N LEU A 131 -24.65 -0.56 -27.44
CA LEU A 131 -24.99 0.06 -26.16
C LEU A 131 -25.64 1.43 -26.37
N PHE A 132 -25.01 2.34 -27.14
CA PHE A 132 -25.61 3.63 -27.50
C PHE A 132 -26.94 3.47 -28.25
N SER A 133 -27.07 2.49 -29.14
CA SER A 133 -28.34 2.20 -29.84
C SER A 133 -29.45 1.75 -28.88
N ASN A 134 -29.12 1.01 -27.82
CA ASN A 134 -30.07 0.64 -26.78
C ASN A 134 -30.44 1.83 -25.89
N ILE A 135 -29.46 2.64 -25.45
CA ILE A 135 -29.68 3.87 -24.67
C ILE A 135 -30.54 4.89 -25.45
N LEU A 136 -30.34 5.02 -26.76
CA LEU A 136 -31.16 5.87 -27.62
C LEU A 136 -32.59 5.33 -27.86
N ARG A 137 -32.84 4.05 -27.53
CA ARG A 137 -34.11 3.35 -27.79
C ARG A 137 -34.94 3.10 -26.52
N ARG A 138 -34.33 3.09 -25.34
CA ARG A 138 -35.00 3.03 -24.02
C ARG A 138 -34.83 4.36 -23.30
N SER A 139 -35.92 4.92 -22.77
CA SER A 139 -35.90 6.18 -22.00
C SER A 139 -35.69 5.95 -20.49
N GLU A 140 -35.30 4.74 -20.09
CA GLU A 140 -35.22 4.29 -18.71
C GLU A 140 -33.72 4.13 -18.37
N THR A 141 -33.21 5.04 -17.53
CA THR A 141 -31.77 5.16 -17.23
C THR A 141 -31.31 4.24 -16.12
N GLU A 142 -32.22 3.82 -15.24
CA GLU A 142 -31.92 3.04 -14.02
C GLU A 142 -31.39 1.63 -14.36
N GLU A 143 -31.92 0.96 -15.40
CA GLU A 143 -31.42 -0.36 -15.86
C GLU A 143 -29.98 -0.33 -16.40
N ILE A 144 -29.48 0.84 -16.81
CA ILE A 144 -28.16 0.97 -17.46
C ILE A 144 -27.06 1.16 -16.41
N GLU A 145 -27.36 1.82 -15.28
CA GLU A 145 -26.41 1.99 -14.19
C GLU A 145 -26.12 0.64 -13.50
N GLU A 146 -27.14 -0.19 -13.27
CA GLU A 146 -27.00 -1.56 -12.71
C GLU A 146 -26.11 -2.45 -13.61
N ILE A 147 -26.36 -2.47 -14.93
CA ILE A 147 -25.54 -3.25 -15.89
C ILE A 147 -24.11 -2.72 -15.99
N LEU A 148 -23.87 -1.42 -15.77
CA LEU A 148 -22.52 -0.86 -15.79
C LEU A 148 -21.76 -1.18 -14.50
N GLU A 149 -22.41 -1.15 -13.33
CA GLU A 149 -21.79 -1.58 -12.07
C GLU A 149 -21.41 -3.07 -12.13
N ASP A 150 -22.33 -3.95 -12.55
CA ASP A 150 -22.08 -5.40 -12.79
C ASP A 150 -20.91 -5.67 -13.75
N MET A 151 -20.58 -4.73 -14.65
CA MET A 151 -19.48 -4.85 -15.61
C MET A 151 -18.14 -4.26 -15.15
N PHE A 152 -18.10 -3.56 -14.01
CA PHE A 152 -16.88 -2.95 -13.46
C PHE A 152 -16.52 -3.44 -12.05
N GLU A 153 -17.25 -4.40 -11.47
CA GLU A 153 -16.87 -5.12 -10.25
C GLU A 153 -15.71 -6.13 -10.50
N GLU A 154 -14.54 -5.60 -10.87
CA GLU A 154 -13.27 -6.34 -10.75
C GLU A 154 -12.82 -6.33 -9.28
N GLU A 155 -13.12 -7.40 -8.54
CA GLU A 155 -12.55 -7.63 -7.21
C GLU A 155 -11.03 -7.86 -7.32
N ILE A 156 -10.24 -6.77 -7.21
CA ILE A 156 -8.78 -6.87 -7.09
C ILE A 156 -8.46 -7.75 -5.86
N PRO A 157 -7.72 -8.86 -6.00
CA PRO A 157 -7.48 -9.78 -4.89
C PRO A 157 -6.85 -9.06 -3.69
N GLU A 158 -7.37 -9.28 -2.48
CA GLU A 158 -6.96 -8.56 -1.25
C GLU A 158 -5.44 -8.64 -0.94
N ASN A 159 -4.72 -9.56 -1.56
CA ASN A 159 -3.28 -9.77 -1.41
C ASN A 159 -2.53 -9.85 -2.76
N ALA A 160 -3.00 -9.18 -3.82
CA ALA A 160 -2.30 -9.12 -5.10
C ALA A 160 -1.02 -8.28 -5.07
N LEU A 161 -0.09 -8.57 -5.99
CA LEU A 161 0.96 -7.65 -6.42
C LEU A 161 0.36 -6.64 -7.39
N ILE A 162 0.16 -5.41 -6.91
CA ILE A 162 -0.43 -4.32 -7.68
C ILE A 162 0.68 -3.40 -8.17
N ILE A 163 0.88 -3.39 -9.49
CA ILE A 163 1.83 -2.52 -10.17
C ILE A 163 1.05 -1.34 -10.82
N PRO A 164 1.11 -0.13 -10.24
CA PRO A 164 0.30 1.01 -10.65
C PRO A 164 0.84 1.69 -11.91
N ARG A 165 -0.03 2.48 -12.54
CA ARG A 165 0.28 3.20 -13.78
C ARG A 165 1.46 4.16 -13.61
N GLY A 166 2.38 4.17 -14.59
CA GLY A 166 3.47 5.16 -14.66
C GLY A 166 4.65 4.92 -13.70
N ILE A 167 4.73 3.74 -13.10
CA ILE A 167 5.93 3.26 -12.40
C ILE A 167 7.10 3.04 -13.37
N ASN A 168 8.33 3.17 -12.89
CA ASN A 168 9.54 2.85 -13.65
C ASN A 168 10.40 1.83 -12.90
N PHE A 169 10.63 0.67 -13.50
CA PHE A 169 11.51 -0.39 -13.00
C PHE A 169 12.88 -0.32 -13.69
N GLY A 170 13.68 0.67 -13.30
CA GLY A 170 15.10 0.77 -13.64
C GLY A 170 16.00 0.52 -12.42
N SER A 171 17.16 1.18 -12.36
CA SER A 171 18.08 1.10 -11.20
C SER A 171 17.54 1.70 -9.89
N GLU A 172 16.40 2.39 -9.95
CA GLU A 172 15.60 2.90 -8.84
C GLU A 172 14.13 2.71 -9.25
N ILE A 173 13.35 2.04 -8.41
CA ILE A 173 11.90 1.87 -8.61
C ILE A 173 11.24 3.19 -8.22
N ASP A 174 10.75 3.95 -9.20
CA ASP A 174 10.08 5.25 -8.98
C ASP A 174 8.55 5.05 -9.05
N ALA A 175 7.93 4.94 -7.88
CA ALA A 175 6.48 4.87 -7.73
C ALA A 175 5.89 6.31 -7.67
N PRO A 176 4.87 6.64 -8.49
CA PRO A 176 4.31 7.99 -8.55
C PRO A 176 3.64 8.39 -7.23
N GLY A 177 2.80 7.50 -6.70
CA GLY A 177 2.05 7.65 -5.46
C GLY A 177 2.71 6.97 -4.28
N ASN A 178 1.94 6.20 -3.53
CA ASN A 178 2.38 5.56 -2.29
C ASN A 178 2.97 4.17 -2.56
N ALA A 179 3.87 3.70 -1.70
CA ALA A 179 4.40 2.34 -1.75
C ALA A 179 4.17 1.61 -0.43
N VAL A 180 3.50 0.46 -0.49
CA VAL A 180 3.27 -0.46 0.62
C VAL A 180 4.01 -1.76 0.33
N ILE A 181 4.97 -2.10 1.18
CA ILE A 181 5.67 -3.39 1.14
C ILE A 181 5.16 -4.23 2.30
N GLY A 182 4.72 -5.45 1.99
CA GLY A 182 4.20 -6.44 2.92
C GLY A 182 5.22 -6.96 3.93
N LYS A 183 4.80 -8.00 4.65
CA LYS A 183 5.57 -8.66 5.72
C LYS A 183 6.53 -9.68 5.12
N GLN A 184 7.63 -9.96 5.80
CA GLN A 184 8.59 -11.01 5.44
C GLN A 184 9.16 -10.90 4.01
N CYS A 185 9.09 -9.72 3.39
CA CYS A 185 9.56 -9.50 2.03
C CYS A 185 11.09 -9.38 2.00
N ARG A 186 11.68 -9.65 0.83
CA ARG A 186 13.07 -9.33 0.51
C ARG A 186 13.05 -8.38 -0.68
N PHE A 187 13.44 -7.14 -0.48
CA PHE A 187 13.50 -6.12 -1.54
C PHE A 187 14.96 -5.80 -1.83
N ILE A 188 15.40 -5.93 -3.08
CA ILE A 188 16.70 -5.47 -3.55
C ILE A 188 16.48 -4.33 -4.54
N GLY A 189 17.17 -3.21 -4.34
CA GLY A 189 17.05 -2.01 -5.17
C GLY A 189 16.70 -0.76 -4.39
N ASN A 190 16.77 0.39 -5.05
CA ASN A 190 16.38 1.68 -4.47
C ASN A 190 14.89 1.93 -4.73
N LEU A 191 14.19 2.51 -3.76
CA LEU A 191 12.76 2.85 -3.88
C LEU A 191 12.53 4.35 -3.72
N ARG A 192 11.76 4.92 -4.64
CA ARG A 192 11.19 6.26 -4.55
C ARG A 192 9.67 6.22 -4.53
N ALA A 193 9.06 7.02 -3.65
CA ALA A 193 7.60 7.17 -3.58
C ALA A 193 7.19 8.51 -2.93
N LYS A 194 5.88 8.76 -2.89
CA LYS A 194 5.22 9.73 -2.00
C LYS A 194 5.36 9.26 -0.56
N ASP A 195 4.45 8.46 -0.01
CA ASP A 195 4.60 7.82 1.30
C ASP A 195 5.07 6.36 1.16
N VAL A 196 5.97 5.90 2.04
CA VAL A 196 6.50 4.52 2.05
C VAL A 196 6.13 3.84 3.37
N LYS A 197 5.47 2.69 3.31
CA LYS A 197 5.22 1.80 4.45
C LYS A 197 5.88 0.45 4.18
N ILE A 198 6.73 -0.01 5.09
CA ILE A 198 7.31 -1.35 5.06
C ILE A 198 6.80 -2.12 6.28
N ASP A 199 6.11 -3.24 6.05
CA ASP A 199 5.54 -4.07 7.11
C ASP A 199 6.58 -5.02 7.74
N ARG A 200 6.13 -5.85 8.69
CA ARG A 200 6.97 -6.53 9.68
C ARG A 200 7.95 -7.53 9.09
N ASN A 201 9.13 -7.65 9.73
CA ASN A 201 10.16 -8.63 9.42
C ASN A 201 10.67 -8.60 7.96
N THR A 202 10.46 -7.49 7.24
CA THR A 202 10.91 -7.30 5.86
C THR A 202 12.34 -6.76 5.83
N THR A 203 13.15 -7.22 4.89
CA THR A 203 14.54 -6.76 4.70
C THR A 203 14.69 -6.02 3.37
N PHE A 204 15.16 -4.78 3.44
CA PHE A 204 15.30 -3.86 2.31
C PHE A 204 16.79 -3.57 2.04
N PHE A 205 17.29 -4.05 0.90
CA PHE A 205 18.65 -3.91 0.40
C PHE A 205 18.74 -2.77 -0.62
N GLY A 206 18.79 -1.54 -0.11
CA GLY A 206 18.92 -0.33 -0.90
C GLY A 206 18.54 0.91 -0.10
N SER A 207 18.47 2.05 -0.77
CA SER A 207 18.07 3.33 -0.16
C SER A 207 16.61 3.67 -0.44
N ILE A 208 15.97 4.38 0.49
CA ILE A 208 14.56 4.78 0.42
C ILE A 208 14.48 6.31 0.32
N LYS A 209 13.80 6.80 -0.72
CA LYS A 209 13.63 8.24 -0.99
C LYS A 209 12.14 8.60 -1.06
N SER A 210 11.67 9.35 -0.07
CA SER A 210 10.26 9.69 0.09
C SER A 210 10.02 11.20 0.03
N LYS A 211 9.07 11.63 -0.81
CA LYS A 211 8.50 13.00 -0.75
C LYS A 211 7.58 13.17 0.47
N GLY A 212 7.14 12.06 1.04
CA GLY A 212 6.23 11.96 2.17
C GLY A 212 6.90 11.42 3.43
N ASN A 213 6.18 10.57 4.14
CA ASN A 213 6.64 9.86 5.32
C ASN A 213 7.22 8.49 4.94
N VAL A 214 8.13 7.99 5.76
CA VAL A 214 8.60 6.60 5.74
C VAL A 214 8.23 5.95 7.06
N LYS A 215 7.58 4.79 7.03
CA LYS A 215 7.20 4.02 8.22
C LYS A 215 7.75 2.60 8.10
N LEU A 216 8.61 2.22 9.04
CA LEU A 216 9.12 0.86 9.18
C LEU A 216 8.42 0.18 10.35
N GLU A 217 7.72 -0.91 10.10
CA GLU A 217 7.05 -1.70 11.14
C GLU A 217 8.04 -2.59 11.92
N LYS A 218 7.50 -3.44 12.80
CA LYS A 218 8.29 -4.22 13.75
C LYS A 218 9.28 -5.15 13.04
N GLY A 219 10.55 -5.13 13.43
CA GLY A 219 11.57 -6.07 12.95
C GLY A 219 12.02 -5.85 11.50
N THR A 220 11.64 -4.73 10.89
CA THR A 220 12.07 -4.36 9.53
C THR A 220 13.54 -3.91 9.53
N ILE A 221 14.32 -4.35 8.56
CA ILE A 221 15.75 -4.00 8.41
C ILE A 221 15.94 -3.25 7.08
N VAL A 222 16.53 -2.06 7.13
CA VAL A 222 16.93 -1.26 5.96
C VAL A 222 18.44 -1.11 5.95
N HIS A 223 19.10 -1.60 4.89
CA HIS A 223 20.56 -1.58 4.78
C HIS A 223 21.12 -0.24 4.27
N GLY A 224 20.37 0.51 3.45
CA GLY A 224 20.81 1.79 2.89
C GLY A 224 20.32 3.03 3.65
N ASP A 225 20.44 4.18 3.00
CA ASP A 225 20.03 5.48 3.56
C ASP A 225 18.52 5.70 3.43
N ILE A 226 17.93 6.43 4.39
CA ILE A 226 16.53 6.86 4.34
C ILE A 226 16.47 8.38 4.23
N LYS A 227 15.88 8.89 3.16
CA LYS A 227 15.68 10.32 2.91
C LYS A 227 14.20 10.63 2.75
N SER A 228 13.63 11.36 3.71
CA SER A 228 12.23 11.80 3.74
C SER A 228 12.15 13.32 3.75
N GLN A 229 11.13 13.90 3.10
CA GLN A 229 10.83 15.33 3.24
C GLN A 229 9.90 15.63 4.45
N ARG A 230 9.24 14.60 5.02
CA ARG A 230 8.37 14.71 6.20
C ARG A 230 8.92 13.85 7.35
N LYS A 231 8.22 12.79 7.73
CA LYS A 231 8.45 12.02 8.95
C LYS A 231 9.06 10.66 8.65
N VAL A 232 10.08 10.26 9.38
CA VAL A 232 10.53 8.85 9.44
C VAL A 232 10.06 8.26 10.76
N GLU A 233 9.43 7.08 10.73
CA GLU A 233 8.94 6.38 11.91
C GLU A 233 9.49 4.96 11.97
N LEU A 234 10.31 4.70 12.98
CA LEU A 234 10.92 3.41 13.27
C LEU A 234 10.18 2.72 14.42
N LYS A 235 9.54 1.58 14.16
CA LYS A 235 8.88 0.77 15.20
C LYS A 235 9.87 -0.12 15.95
N LYS A 236 9.37 -0.76 17.02
CA LYS A 236 10.08 -1.74 17.86
C LYS A 236 10.89 -2.73 17.01
N ASP A 237 12.12 -3.02 17.41
CA ASP A 237 13.03 -3.96 16.73
C ASP A 237 13.40 -3.59 15.26
N SER A 238 12.98 -2.45 14.72
CA SER A 238 13.40 -2.03 13.37
C SER A 238 14.84 -1.51 13.37
N THR A 239 15.58 -1.76 12.29
CA THR A 239 17.00 -1.42 12.17
C THR A 239 17.27 -0.66 10.88
N VAL A 240 17.98 0.48 10.98
CA VAL A 240 18.49 1.22 9.82
C VAL A 240 20.01 1.27 9.89
N MET A 241 20.68 0.67 8.91
CA MET A 241 22.15 0.61 8.89
C MET A 241 22.77 1.88 8.28
N GLY A 242 22.09 2.51 7.33
CA GLY A 242 22.49 3.79 6.75
C GLY A 242 22.07 5.01 7.57
N ASN A 243 22.20 6.18 6.95
CA ASN A 243 21.86 7.49 7.51
C ASN A 243 20.38 7.80 7.36
N ILE A 244 19.84 8.61 8.26
CA ILE A 244 18.44 9.07 8.23
C ILE A 244 18.41 10.58 8.07
N ASN A 245 17.79 11.08 7.01
CA ASN A 245 17.56 12.51 6.78
C ASN A 245 16.05 12.77 6.66
N ALA A 246 15.49 13.55 7.58
CA ALA A 246 14.07 13.85 7.63
C ALA A 246 13.79 15.23 8.24
N ASP A 247 12.54 15.67 8.17
CA ASP A 247 12.08 16.80 8.98
C ASP A 247 11.89 16.36 10.44
N ILE A 248 11.22 15.24 10.68
CA ILE A 248 11.01 14.66 12.02
C ILE A 248 11.37 13.17 11.98
N VAL A 249 12.09 12.69 13.01
CA VAL A 249 12.36 11.25 13.17
C VAL A 249 11.73 10.76 14.48
N LEU A 250 10.84 9.78 14.38
CA LEU A 250 10.23 9.08 15.50
C LEU A 250 10.90 7.71 15.66
N ILE A 251 11.50 7.44 16.82
CA ILE A 251 12.28 6.23 17.06
C ILE A 251 11.68 5.49 18.26
N HIS A 252 11.27 4.23 18.11
CA HIS A 252 10.92 3.40 19.25
C HIS A 252 12.16 3.10 20.11
N ASP A 253 12.01 2.95 21.42
CA ASP A 253 13.13 2.68 22.36
C ASP A 253 13.94 1.39 22.10
N GLU A 254 13.49 0.54 21.17
CA GLU A 254 14.12 -0.72 20.74
C GLU A 254 14.42 -0.74 19.24
N ALA A 255 14.30 0.40 18.55
CA ALA A 255 14.76 0.56 17.18
C ALA A 255 16.26 0.94 17.17
N HIS A 256 17.00 0.42 16.20
CA HIS A 256 18.45 0.56 16.10
C HIS A 256 18.83 1.38 14.85
N THR A 257 19.80 2.28 14.99
CA THR A 257 20.29 3.13 13.90
C THR A 257 21.81 3.20 13.96
N ASN A 258 22.50 2.73 12.93
CA ASN A 258 23.97 2.71 12.91
C ASN A 258 24.59 3.90 12.16
N GLY A 259 23.82 4.59 11.30
CA GLY A 259 24.26 5.81 10.61
C GLY A 259 23.91 7.10 11.36
N THR A 260 24.19 8.23 10.71
CA THR A 260 23.92 9.57 11.27
C THR A 260 22.44 9.92 11.10
N ILE A 261 21.82 10.49 12.14
CA ILE A 261 20.46 11.01 12.09
C ILE A 261 20.48 12.54 11.95
N HIS A 262 19.89 13.04 10.87
CA HIS A 262 19.67 14.46 10.62
C HIS A 262 18.17 14.75 10.57
N ALA A 263 17.63 15.34 11.64
CA ALA A 263 16.21 15.66 11.80
C ALA A 263 16.01 17.17 11.99
N LYS A 264 15.53 17.88 10.96
CA LYS A 264 15.51 19.37 10.96
C LYS A 264 14.64 19.98 12.07
N LYS A 265 13.54 19.31 12.44
CA LYS A 265 12.58 19.71 13.47
C LYS A 265 12.72 18.88 14.75
N GLY A 266 13.73 18.00 14.82
CA GLY A 266 14.06 17.20 16.00
C GLY A 266 13.71 15.70 15.90
N VAL A 267 14.27 14.95 16.85
CA VAL A 267 14.06 13.51 17.04
C VAL A 267 13.18 13.31 18.27
N GLN A 268 12.22 12.39 18.20
CA GLN A 268 11.40 11.98 19.34
C GLN A 268 11.57 10.49 19.59
N ILE A 269 11.88 10.11 20.83
CA ILE A 269 11.96 8.72 21.26
C ILE A 269 10.61 8.32 21.86
N ILE A 270 10.01 7.26 21.33
CA ILE A 270 8.73 6.71 21.76
C ILE A 270 9.02 5.49 22.65
N PRO A 271 8.81 5.56 23.98
CA PRO A 271 9.01 4.40 24.86
C PRO A 271 7.92 3.35 24.64
N ASP A 272 8.26 2.07 24.78
CA ASP A 272 7.27 0.98 24.79
C ASP A 272 6.23 1.25 25.91
N LYS A 273 4.95 1.35 25.55
CA LYS A 273 3.85 1.50 26.53
C LYS A 273 3.80 0.35 27.54
N LYS A 274 4.44 -0.79 27.27
CA LYS A 274 4.60 -1.93 28.20
C LYS A 274 5.70 -1.73 29.25
N LYS A 275 6.61 -0.76 29.09
CA LYS A 275 7.71 -0.48 30.04
C LYS A 275 7.41 0.64 31.04
N ILE A 276 6.24 1.27 31.00
CA ILE A 276 5.78 2.09 32.13
C ILE A 276 5.55 1.13 33.30
N PRO A 277 6.31 1.20 34.41
CA PRO A 277 6.00 0.39 35.57
C PRO A 277 4.62 0.79 36.04
N LYS A 278 3.69 -0.18 36.11
CA LYS A 278 2.50 0.00 36.94
C LYS A 278 3.01 0.08 38.38
N THR A 279 3.30 1.29 38.86
CA THR A 279 3.45 1.57 40.28
C THR A 279 2.16 1.13 40.93
N LYS A 280 2.20 -0.05 41.56
CA LYS A 280 1.10 -0.52 42.38
C LYS A 280 0.83 0.56 43.43
N PRO A 281 -0.44 0.87 43.75
CA PRO A 281 -0.73 1.55 44.99
C PRO A 281 -0.07 0.75 46.13
N ASN A 282 0.69 1.43 46.98
CA ASN A 282 1.18 0.80 48.21
C ASN A 282 -0.03 0.67 49.16
N ASP A 283 -0.70 -0.47 49.09
CA ASP A 283 -1.63 -0.88 50.16
C ASP A 283 -0.83 -1.00 51.46
N GLY A 284 -1.31 -0.32 52.50
CA GLY A 284 -0.46 0.08 53.62
C GLY A 284 -0.09 -1.05 54.59
N SER A 285 1.14 -0.96 55.11
CA SER A 285 1.48 -1.46 56.45
C SER A 285 1.80 -0.23 57.33
N GLY A 286 1.01 -0.06 58.39
CA GLY A 286 0.81 1.26 58.98
C GLY A 286 1.89 1.75 59.95
N ILE A 287 1.94 3.07 60.13
CA ILE A 287 2.47 3.73 61.32
C ILE A 287 1.37 4.64 61.88
N LYS A 288 1.31 4.72 63.21
CA LYS A 288 0.16 5.14 64.00
C LYS A 288 -0.12 6.64 63.94
N THR A 289 -1.40 7.01 63.91
CA THR A 289 -1.85 8.37 64.22
C THR A 289 -1.54 8.68 65.69
N GLN A 290 -0.79 9.76 65.93
CA GLN A 290 -0.79 10.48 67.21
C GLN A 290 -1.12 11.94 66.93
N GLU A 291 -2.07 12.47 67.69
CA GLU A 291 -2.55 13.84 67.58
C GLU A 291 -1.49 14.83 68.09
N ILE A 292 -1.37 15.99 67.42
CA ILE A 292 -0.75 17.19 67.97
C ILE A 292 -1.72 18.37 67.72
N PRO A 293 -1.93 19.30 68.68
CA PRO A 293 -3.15 20.11 68.70
C PRO A 293 -3.14 21.30 67.74
N ASN A 294 -4.35 21.71 67.32
CA ASN A 294 -4.58 22.96 66.60
C ASN A 294 -4.45 24.16 67.55
N LEU A 295 -3.48 25.05 67.31
CA LEU A 295 -3.27 26.25 68.12
C LEU A 295 -2.85 27.46 67.27
N SER A 296 -3.83 28.15 66.70
CA SER A 296 -3.65 29.50 66.15
C SER A 296 -4.83 30.40 66.56
N LEU A 297 -4.89 30.68 67.86
CA LEU A 297 -5.63 31.82 68.41
C LEU A 297 -4.71 33.05 68.36
N LEU A 298 -4.97 33.96 67.41
CA LEU A 298 -4.65 35.38 67.53
C LEU A 298 -5.78 36.18 66.88
N THR A 299 -6.65 36.66 67.76
CA THR A 299 -7.71 37.65 67.59
C THR A 299 -7.12 39.05 67.24
N PRO A 300 -7.89 40.08 66.80
CA PRO A 300 -9.26 40.33 67.25
C PRO A 300 -10.32 40.88 66.27
N LYS A 301 -11.55 40.73 66.79
CA LYS A 301 -12.82 41.44 66.56
C LYS A 301 -12.77 42.79 65.82
N GLU A 302 -13.84 43.03 65.06
CA GLU A 302 -14.69 44.23 65.19
C GLU A 302 -16.17 43.82 65.12
N ASP A 303 -17.04 44.57 65.81
CA ASP A 303 -18.42 44.19 66.18
C ASP A 303 -19.50 44.88 65.30
N ASP A 304 -20.73 44.33 65.35
CA ASP A 304 -22.05 44.96 65.11
C ASP A 304 -22.37 45.74 63.81
N SER A 305 -23.36 45.26 63.02
CA SER A 305 -24.78 45.64 63.23
C SER A 305 -25.76 45.20 62.10
N SER A 306 -27.04 45.18 62.45
CA SER A 306 -28.27 44.90 61.66
C SER A 306 -28.37 45.64 60.29
N THR A 307 -29.22 45.25 59.32
CA THR A 307 -30.70 45.16 59.41
C THR A 307 -31.36 44.57 58.14
N GLU A 308 -32.60 44.09 58.25
CA GLU A 308 -33.46 43.60 57.16
C GLU A 308 -33.92 44.65 56.12
N LYS A 309 -34.16 44.20 54.87
CA LYS A 309 -35.35 44.44 53.98
C LYS A 309 -34.99 43.97 52.56
N ASN A 310 -35.65 43.01 51.88
CA ASN A 310 -37.06 42.71 51.61
C ASN A 310 -37.68 43.54 50.45
N LYS A 311 -38.44 42.83 49.59
CA LYS A 311 -39.33 43.21 48.46
C LYS A 311 -38.79 43.30 47.01
N LYS A 312 -39.41 42.42 46.19
CA LYS A 312 -39.72 42.54 44.75
C LYS A 312 -40.37 43.88 44.37
N ASN A 313 -40.17 44.37 43.13
CA ASN A 313 -41.25 44.51 42.14
C ASN A 313 -40.85 45.02 40.73
N ASN A 314 -41.51 44.44 39.71
CA ASN A 314 -42.08 45.00 38.46
C ASN A 314 -41.29 45.80 37.39
N GLY A 315 -41.78 45.64 36.14
CA GLY A 315 -41.59 46.53 34.97
C GLY A 315 -40.56 45.99 33.97
N GLU A 316 -40.87 45.24 32.91
CA GLU A 316 -41.91 45.32 31.86
C GLU A 316 -41.67 46.39 30.77
N LYS A 317 -41.75 45.94 29.50
CA LYS A 317 -41.95 46.65 28.20
C LYS A 317 -40.77 47.07 27.29
N ASN A 318 -40.75 46.36 26.15
CA ASN A 318 -40.81 46.84 24.75
C ASN A 318 -39.57 47.43 24.04
N GLY A 319 -39.38 47.02 22.78
CA GLY A 319 -38.71 47.87 21.77
C GLY A 319 -38.20 47.22 20.48
N HIS A 320 -39.08 46.67 19.63
CA HIS A 320 -38.86 46.20 18.25
C HIS A 320 -37.87 45.03 18.02
#